data_AF-A0A7J9B951-F1
#
_entry.id   AF-A0A7J9B951-F1
#
_cell.length_a   1.000
_cell.length_b   1.000
_cell.length_c   1.000
_cell.angle_alpha   90.00
_cell.angle_beta   90.00
_cell.angle_gamma   90.00
#
_symmetry.space_group_name_H-M   'P 1'
#
loop_
_entity.id
_entity.type
_entity.pdbx_description
1 polymer ?
#
loop_
_entity_poly.entity_id
_entity_poly.type
_entity_poly.pdbx_seq_one_letter_code
_entity_poly.pdbx_strand_id
1 'polypeptide(L)'
;EIIQADSLKVLKTIQDFSLTASTLSLIRRIHQLLAKFGHWAIQHIPRELNKLENCMAKLAFDTGQNLTVFEEVPGEVLVISPIVKAKC
;
A
#
# COMPACT_ATOMS: atom_id res chain seq x y z
N GLU A 1 6.77 9.29 9.35
CA GLU A 1 6.07 8.09 8.82
C GLU A 1 7.00 7.24 7.97
N ILE A 2 6.96 5.93 8.15
CA ILE A 2 7.71 4.98 7.31
C ILE A 2 6.71 4.21 6.46
N ILE A 3 6.80 4.35 5.15
CA ILE A 3 5.97 3.63 4.19
C ILE A 3 6.78 2.44 3.70
N GLN A 4 6.24 1.23 3.79
CA GLN A 4 6.87 0.02 3.30
C GLN A 4 6.21 -0.42 2.00
N ALA A 5 7.00 -0.81 1.00
CA ALA A 5 6.46 -1.41 -0.22
C ALA A 5 7.46 -2.37 -0.87
N ASP A 6 6.95 -3.26 -1.72
CA ASP A 6 7.71 -4.31 -2.40
C ASP A 6 8.10 -3.96 -3.85
N SER A 7 7.64 -2.81 -4.37
CA SER A 7 7.91 -2.39 -5.74
C SER A 7 9.06 -1.39 -5.82
N LEU A 8 10.27 -1.90 -6.08
CA LEU A 8 11.47 -1.08 -6.30
C LEU A 8 11.27 -0.02 -7.39
N LYS A 9 10.53 -0.33 -8.45
CA LYS A 9 10.26 0.61 -9.55
C LYS A 9 9.42 1.80 -9.07
N VAL A 10 8.40 1.55 -8.27
CA VAL A 10 7.53 2.60 -7.71
C VAL A 10 8.32 3.45 -6.72
N LEU A 11 9.13 2.82 -5.87
CA LEU A 11 10.00 3.51 -4.91
C LEU A 11 10.93 4.50 -5.62
N LYS A 12 11.68 4.04 -6.62
CA LYS A 12 12.57 4.90 -7.42
C LYS A 12 11.79 6.03 -8.08
N THR A 13 10.63 5.72 -8.66
CA THR A 13 9.79 6.74 -9.31
C THR A 13 9.31 7.83 -8.33
N ILE A 14 9.04 7.49 -7.08
CA ILE A 14 8.65 8.46 -6.04
C ILE A 14 9.88 9.21 -5.49
N GLN A 15 11.02 8.54 -5.34
CA GLN A 15 12.25 9.12 -4.80
C GLN A 15 12.97 10.05 -5.78
N ASP A 16 13.03 9.68 -7.06
CA ASP A 16 13.74 10.42 -8.12
C ASP A 16 12.97 11.68 -8.56
N PHE A 17 11.90 12.04 -7.85
CA PHE A 17 10.96 13.05 -8.31
C PHE A 17 11.27 14.46 -7.79
N SER A 18 11.38 15.39 -8.73
CA SER A 18 11.16 16.82 -8.50
C SER A 18 9.71 17.16 -8.87
N LEU A 19 9.01 17.93 -8.02
CA LEU A 19 7.58 18.28 -8.12
C LEU A 19 7.10 18.78 -9.49
N THR A 20 8.02 19.20 -10.36
CA THR A 20 7.77 19.81 -11.67
C THR A 20 7.95 18.87 -12.87
N ALA A 21 8.43 17.63 -12.70
CA ALA A 21 8.97 16.85 -13.82
C ALA A 21 8.10 15.69 -14.37
N SER A 22 7.01 15.28 -13.71
CA SER A 22 6.24 14.08 -14.13
C SER A 22 4.95 14.47 -14.82
N THR A 23 4.76 13.89 -16.00
CA THR A 23 3.51 13.92 -16.75
C THR A 23 2.42 13.03 -16.12
N LEU A 24 2.77 12.20 -15.13
CA LEU A 24 1.84 11.29 -14.46
C LEU A 24 1.16 11.99 -13.29
N SER A 25 -0.12 12.31 -13.46
CA SER A 25 -0.98 12.96 -12.45
C SER A 25 -0.97 12.25 -11.09
N LEU A 26 -0.88 10.91 -11.09
CA LEU A 26 -0.84 10.08 -9.88
C LEU A 26 0.43 10.34 -9.05
N ILE A 27 1.61 10.38 -9.68
CA ILE A 27 2.88 10.63 -8.98
C ILE A 27 2.84 12.01 -8.34
N ARG A 28 2.44 13.04 -9.10
CA ARG A 28 2.27 14.39 -8.56
C ARG A 28 1.32 14.42 -7.35
N ARG A 29 0.22 13.67 -7.39
CA ARG A 29 -0.72 13.58 -6.28
C ARG A 29 -0.11 12.89 -5.05
N ILE A 30 0.66 11.82 -5.25
CA ILE A 30 1.40 11.14 -4.18
C ILE A 30 2.35 12.15 -3.49
N HIS A 31 3.14 12.91 -4.26
CA HIS A 31 4.04 13.91 -3.67
C HIS A 31 3.32 15.03 -2.93
N GLN A 32 2.19 15.52 -3.46
CA GLN A 32 1.37 16.50 -2.76
C GLN A 32 0.83 15.97 -1.42
N LEU A 33 0.49 14.68 -1.35
CA LEU A 33 0.07 14.04 -0.10
C LEU A 33 1.26 13.90 0.85
N LEU A 34 2.40 13.41 0.36
CA LEU A 34 3.63 13.25 1.13
C LEU A 34 4.14 14.58 1.70
N ALA A 35 4.02 15.69 0.95
CA ALA A 35 4.40 17.02 1.41
C ALA A 35 3.58 17.53 2.61
N LYS A 36 2.41 16.96 2.87
CA LYS A 36 1.62 17.26 4.08
C LYS A 36 2.18 16.56 5.32
N PHE A 37 3.00 15.54 5.16
CA PHE A 37 3.68 14.86 6.25
C PHE A 37 5.05 15.50 6.45
N GLY A 38 5.33 16.01 7.66
CA GLY A 38 6.58 16.72 7.93
C GLY A 38 7.84 15.87 7.66
N HIS A 39 7.81 14.58 8.03
CA HIS A 39 8.88 13.64 7.74
C HIS A 39 8.29 12.30 7.28
N TRP A 40 8.73 11.85 6.11
CA TRP A 40 8.37 10.54 5.57
C TRP A 40 9.60 9.86 4.96
N ALA A 41 9.59 8.53 4.98
CA ALA A 41 10.55 7.70 4.29
C ALA A 41 9.81 6.54 3.62
N ILE A 42 10.30 6.11 2.46
CA ILE A 42 9.79 4.90 1.80
C ILE A 42 10.91 3.87 1.84
N GLN A 43 10.61 2.68 2.37
CA GLN A 43 11.53 1.58 2.51
C GLN A 43 11.06 0.39 1.68
N HIS A 44 12.00 -0.24 0.98
CA HIS A 44 11.74 -1.49 0.29
C HIS A 44 11.67 -2.65 1.29
N ILE A 45 10.66 -3.50 1.16
CA ILE A 45 10.58 -4.80 1.84
C ILE A 45 10.35 -5.92 0.81
N PRO A 46 10.86 -7.14 1.04
CA PRO A 46 10.52 -8.29 0.21
C PRO A 46 9.00 -8.54 0.18
N ARG A 47 8.50 -9.04 -0.95
CA ARG A 47 7.06 -9.36 -1.13
C ARG A 47 6.55 -10.36 -0.09
N GLU A 48 7.42 -11.24 0.39
CA GLU A 48 7.13 -12.23 1.40
C GLU A 48 6.79 -11.60 2.76
N LEU A 49 7.27 -10.38 3.01
CA LEU A 49 6.91 -9.59 4.19
C LEU A 49 5.68 -8.71 3.93
N ASN A 50 5.40 -8.35 2.67
CA ASN A 50 4.23 -7.54 2.27
C ASN A 50 2.99 -8.38 1.91
N LYS A 51 2.88 -9.60 2.45
CA LYS A 51 1.82 -10.58 2.08
C LYS A 51 0.42 -10.10 2.40
N LEU A 52 0.25 -9.40 3.52
CA LEU A 52 -1.05 -8.88 3.96
C LEU A 52 -1.60 -7.87 2.96
N GLU A 53 -0.82 -6.81 2.65
CA GLU A 53 -1.19 -5.79 1.68
C GLU A 53 -1.44 -6.38 0.28
N ASN A 54 -0.62 -7.35 -0.14
CA ASN A 54 -0.82 -8.05 -1.40
C ASN A 54 -2.12 -8.87 -1.42
N CYS A 55 -2.50 -9.51 -0.31
CA CYS A 55 -3.78 -10.22 -0.20
C CYS A 55 -4.96 -9.25 -0.25
N MET A 56 -4.90 -8.15 0.50
CA MET A 56 -5.94 -7.13 0.50
C MET A 56 -6.13 -6.50 -0.89
N ALA A 57 -5.03 -6.19 -1.59
CA ALA A 57 -5.08 -5.67 -2.95
C ALA A 57 -5.71 -6.67 -3.94
N LYS A 58 -5.43 -7.96 -3.80
CA LYS A 58 -6.06 -9.02 -4.61
C LYS A 58 -7.54 -9.17 -4.31
N LEU A 59 -7.92 -9.22 -3.04
CA LEU A 59 -9.32 -9.29 -2.65
C LEU A 59 -10.10 -8.10 -3.22
N ALA A 60 -9.57 -6.88 -3.10
CA ALA A 60 -10.18 -5.69 -3.66
C ALA A 60 -10.29 -5.74 -5.19
N PHE A 61 -9.27 -6.28 -5.87
CA PHE A 61 -9.29 -6.47 -7.32
C PHE A 61 -10.35 -7.49 -7.75
N ASP A 62 -10.43 -8.63 -7.05
CA ASP A 62 -11.34 -9.74 -7.36
C ASP A 62 -12.80 -9.37 -7.08
N THR A 63 -13.08 -8.51 -6.09
CA THR A 63 -14.43 -7.96 -5.84
C THR A 63 -14.90 -6.98 -6.92
N GLY A 64 -14.02 -6.55 -7.83
CA GLY A 64 -14.34 -5.61 -8.90
C GLY A 64 -14.71 -4.21 -8.39
N GLN A 65 -15.71 -3.57 -9.02
CA GLN A 65 -16.24 -2.26 -8.56
C GLN A 65 -17.30 -2.39 -7.44
N ASN A 66 -17.65 -3.62 -7.04
CA ASN A 66 -18.57 -3.80 -5.93
C ASN A 66 -17.80 -3.51 -4.65
N LEU A 67 -18.16 -2.39 -4.00
CA LEU A 67 -17.67 -2.04 -2.68
C LEU A 67 -18.29 -3.01 -1.66
N THR A 68 -17.70 -4.18 -1.53
CA THR A 68 -18.09 -5.16 -0.54
C THR A 68 -17.58 -4.71 0.81
N VAL A 69 -18.50 -4.32 1.70
CA VAL A 69 -18.20 -4.09 3.11
C VAL A 69 -18.18 -5.46 3.78
N PHE A 70 -17.06 -5.78 4.40
CA PHE A 70 -16.92 -6.99 5.19
C PHE A 70 -17.24 -6.66 6.65
N GLU A 71 -18.24 -7.33 7.24
CA GLU A 71 -18.56 -7.21 8.67
C GLU A 71 -17.48 -7.87 9.55
N GLU A 72 -16.79 -8.87 9.01
CA GLU A 72 -15.70 -9.60 9.63
C GLU A 72 -14.47 -9.65 8.70
N VAL A 73 -13.28 -9.84 9.26
CA VAL A 73 -12.05 -9.92 8.46
C VAL A 73 -12.09 -11.18 7.58
N PRO A 74 -11.90 -11.08 6.25
CA PRO A 74 -11.92 -12.24 5.36
C PRO A 74 -10.93 -13.32 5.79
N GLY A 75 -11.31 -14.59 5.67
CA GLY A 75 -10.51 -15.72 6.12
C GLY A 75 -9.11 -15.76 5.48
N GLU A 76 -8.99 -15.32 4.23
CA GLU A 76 -7.75 -15.18 3.48
C GLU A 76 -6.76 -14.23 4.18
N VAL A 77 -7.26 -13.18 4.84
CA VAL A 77 -6.47 -12.23 5.62
C VAL A 77 -6.09 -12.80 6.99
N LEU A 78 -7.01 -13.54 7.62
CA LEU A 78 -6.80 -14.20 8.93
C LEU A 78 -5.71 -15.29 8.88
N VAL A 79 -5.53 -15.94 7.73
CA VAL A 79 -4.46 -16.95 7.52
C VAL A 79 -3.08 -16.30 7.48
N ILE A 80 -2.99 -15.03 7.06
CA ILE A 80 -1.73 -14.32 6.80
C ILE A 80 -1.30 -13.48 8.01
N SER A 81 -2.24 -13.04 8.86
CA SER A 81 -1.96 -12.25 10.06
C SER A 81 -2.25 -13.01 11.36
N PRO A 82 -1.24 -13.42 12.15
CA PRO A 82 -1.46 -14.01 13.47
C PRO A 82 -2.04 -13.00 14.49
N ILE A 83 -2.07 -11.71 14.17
CA ILE A 83 -2.54 -10.64 15.08
C ILE A 83 -4.07 -10.57 15.13
N VAL A 84 -4.79 -10.95 14.06
CA VAL A 84 -6.25 -10.87 14.02
C VAL A 84 -6.92 -12.00 14.82
N LYS A 85 -6.24 -13.13 15.00
CA LYS A 85 -6.74 -14.26 15.80
C LYS A 85 -6.89 -13.98 17.31
N ALA A 86 -6.33 -12.87 17.81
CA ALA A 86 -6.30 -12.56 19.24
C ALA A 86 -7.39 -11.59 19.72
N LYS A 87 -8.35 -11.20 18.86
CA LYS A 87 -9.42 -10.24 19.21
C LYS A 87 -10.85 -10.67 18.82
N CYS A 88 -11.06 -11.94 18.46
CA CYS A 88 -12.40 -12.54 18.36
C CYS A 88 -12.64 -13.47 19.54
#